data_AF-A0A975LEE0-F1
#
_entry.id   AF-A0A975LEE0-F1
#
_cell.length_a   1.000
_cell.length_b   1.000
_cell.length_c   1.000
_cell.angle_alpha   90.00
_cell.angle_beta   90.00
_cell.angle_gamma   90.00
#
_symmetry.space_group_name_H-M   'P 1'
#
loop_
_entity.id
_entity.type
_entity.pdbx_description
1 polymer ?
#
loop_
_entity_poly.entity_id
_entity_poly.type
_entity_poly.pdbx_seq_one_letter_code
_entity_poly.pdbx_strand_id
1 'polypeptide(L)'
;MADFKDRIAQYPNRRRLEVKNIEYGSDGNIQEMVVDLSRNGYEGTITEVGTPLKAQDLNAAFSHIEYLQEVLFKQYFIPVGDLKVTWTQEIGTLQSKIFRINYLDKDTKFYTKVSIPNQYLVGSVVYFTSSYVDVKIDETQSLNNTTGSSSRILPFYIEFYSDVARTKYVTKLMGRVFYINTSTNPLD
;
A
#
# COMPACT_ATOMS: atom_id res chain seq x y z
N MET A 1 6.90 28.14 47.01
CA MET A 1 7.03 28.70 45.65
C MET A 1 6.50 27.65 44.70
N ALA A 2 5.42 27.96 43.97
CA ALA A 2 4.91 27.08 42.93
C ALA A 2 5.71 27.35 41.65
N ASP A 3 6.33 26.32 41.10
CA ASP A 3 7.09 26.42 39.84
C ASP A 3 6.16 26.95 38.73
N PHE A 4 6.45 28.16 38.26
CA PHE A 4 5.78 28.74 37.11
C PHE A 4 6.26 27.97 35.87
N LYS A 5 5.53 26.90 35.50
CA LYS A 5 5.79 26.18 34.26
C LYS A 5 5.27 27.03 33.09
N ASP A 6 6.12 27.23 32.09
CA ASP A 6 5.77 27.89 30.85
C ASP A 6 4.49 27.25 30.25
N ARG A 7 3.45 28.08 30.05
CA ARG A 7 2.14 27.66 29.53
C ARG A 7 2.24 27.10 28.10
N ILE A 8 3.29 27.43 27.36
CA ILE A 8 3.60 26.87 26.04
C ILE A 8 3.88 25.36 26.16
N ALA A 9 4.56 24.93 27.21
CA ALA A 9 4.85 23.52 27.47
C ALA A 9 3.63 22.75 28.00
N GLN A 10 2.66 23.44 28.60
CA GLN A 10 1.59 22.79 29.35
C GLN A 10 0.40 22.35 28.47
N TYR A 11 0.10 23.05 27.36
CA TYR A 11 -1.03 22.70 26.49
C TYR A 11 -0.76 22.94 24.98
N PRO A 12 0.21 22.23 24.37
CA PRO A 12 0.55 22.41 22.96
C PRO A 12 -0.63 22.16 22.00
N ASN A 13 -1.59 21.31 22.40
CA ASN A 13 -2.66 20.79 21.55
C ASN A 13 -3.97 21.62 21.56
N ARG A 14 -3.98 22.83 22.15
CA ARG A 14 -5.18 23.71 22.19
C ARG A 14 -5.26 24.73 21.04
N ARG A 15 -4.46 24.55 19.98
CA ARG A 15 -4.45 25.43 18.80
C ARG A 15 -5.44 24.89 17.77
N ARG A 16 -6.38 25.73 17.32
CA ARG A 16 -7.29 25.41 16.21
C ARG A 16 -6.86 26.22 14.99
N LEU A 17 -6.68 25.55 13.85
CA LEU A 17 -6.46 26.20 12.57
C LEU A 17 -7.81 26.31 11.87
N GLU A 18 -8.16 27.51 11.46
CA GLU A 18 -9.39 27.80 10.73
C GLU A 18 -9.00 28.26 9.31
N VAL A 19 -9.40 27.49 8.31
CA VAL A 19 -9.08 27.80 6.92
C VAL A 19 -9.92 28.98 6.47
N LYS A 20 -9.27 30.05 6.00
CA LYS A 20 -9.93 31.25 5.49
C LYS A 20 -10.01 31.27 3.97
N ASN A 21 -8.94 30.85 3.31
CA ASN A 21 -8.91 30.78 1.86
C ASN A 21 -8.00 29.64 1.39
N ILE A 22 -8.34 29.07 0.23
CA ILE A 22 -7.51 28.10 -0.46
C ILE A 22 -7.42 28.56 -1.91
N GLU A 23 -6.20 28.84 -2.36
CA GLU A 23 -5.92 29.11 -3.77
C GLU A 23 -5.47 27.82 -4.45
N TYR A 24 -6.08 27.53 -5.59
CA TYR A 24 -5.79 26.36 -6.40
C TYR A 24 -5.06 26.79 -7.66
N GLY A 25 -4.00 26.06 -8.01
CA GLY A 25 -3.27 26.24 -9.24
C GLY A 25 -4.07 25.75 -10.46
N SER A 26 -3.56 26.04 -11.66
CA SER A 26 -4.17 25.66 -12.93
C SER A 26 -4.27 24.15 -13.16
N ASP A 27 -3.56 23.34 -12.37
CA ASP A 27 -3.59 21.88 -12.36
C ASP A 27 -4.62 21.31 -11.37
N GLY A 28 -5.33 22.17 -10.64
CA GLY A 28 -6.30 21.80 -9.62
C GLY A 28 -5.70 21.43 -8.26
N ASN A 29 -4.38 21.52 -8.10
CA ASN A 29 -3.72 21.32 -6.81
C ASN A 29 -3.76 22.59 -5.96
N ILE A 30 -3.71 22.44 -4.63
CA ILE A 30 -3.62 23.58 -3.72
C ILE A 30 -2.26 24.25 -3.90
N GLN A 31 -2.28 25.52 -4.30
CA GLN A 31 -1.09 26.35 -4.45
C GLN A 31 -0.78 27.08 -3.14
N GLU A 32 -1.81 27.60 -2.47
CA GLU A 32 -1.67 28.33 -1.21
C GLU A 32 -2.90 28.11 -0.32
N MET A 33 -2.70 28.05 0.99
CA MET A 33 -3.79 27.97 1.97
C MET A 33 -3.56 29.00 3.07
N VAL A 34 -4.49 29.94 3.19
CA VAL A 34 -4.49 30.96 4.23
C VAL A 34 -5.32 30.43 5.40
N VAL A 35 -4.66 30.30 6.55
CA VAL A 35 -5.29 29.83 7.79
C VAL A 35 -5.12 30.85 8.89
N ASP A 36 -6.17 31.03 9.68
CA ASP A 36 -6.10 31.76 10.93
C ASP A 36 -5.92 30.78 12.09
N LEU A 37 -5.04 31.14 13.02
CA LEU A 37 -4.89 30.42 14.27
C LEU A 37 -5.85 30.99 15.29
N SER A 38 -6.87 30.23 15.71
CA SER A 38 -7.73 30.63 16.81
C SER A 38 -7.47 29.73 18.04
N ARG A 39 -7.44 30.37 19.22
CA ARG A 39 -7.54 29.71 20.52
C ARG A 39 -8.87 30.14 21.13
N ASN A 40 -9.72 29.18 21.48
CA ASN A 40 -11.02 29.50 22.07
C ASN A 40 -10.81 30.28 23.39
N GLY A 41 -11.36 31.50 23.43
CA GLY A 41 -11.66 32.25 24.65
C GLY A 41 -10.60 33.28 25.07
N TYR A 42 -10.92 34.57 24.82
CA TYR A 42 -10.60 35.71 25.68
C TYR A 42 -9.13 36.17 25.89
N GLU A 43 -8.18 35.88 25.00
CA GLU A 43 -6.80 36.37 25.20
C GLU A 43 -6.17 36.95 23.93
N GLY A 44 -6.52 38.22 23.63
CA GLY A 44 -5.66 39.17 22.89
C GLY A 44 -5.49 38.99 21.38
N THR A 45 -5.19 40.10 20.71
CA THR A 45 -4.86 40.15 19.28
C THR A 45 -3.50 39.48 19.03
N ILE A 46 -3.49 38.41 18.23
CA ILE A 46 -2.27 37.71 17.84
C ILE A 46 -1.47 38.61 16.88
N THR A 47 -0.20 38.88 17.21
CA THR A 47 0.69 39.81 16.47
C THR A 47 1.81 39.12 15.70
N GLU A 48 1.90 37.80 15.72
CA GLU A 48 2.92 37.07 14.95
C GLU A 48 2.31 36.35 13.74
N VAL A 49 2.87 36.69 12.58
CA VAL A 49 2.56 36.07 11.28
C VAL A 49 2.98 34.59 11.35
N GLY A 50 2.03 33.69 11.06
CA GLY A 50 2.27 32.25 11.08
C GLY A 50 3.38 31.83 10.12
N THR A 51 4.11 30.78 10.48
CA THR A 51 5.13 30.18 9.60
C THR A 51 4.46 29.67 8.32
N PRO A 52 4.84 30.17 7.13
CA PRO A 52 4.27 29.70 5.88
C PRO A 52 4.65 28.24 5.66
N LEU A 53 3.63 27.38 5.57
CA LEU A 53 3.81 25.96 5.29
C LEU A 53 4.04 25.80 3.78
N LYS A 54 5.29 25.65 3.37
CA LYS A 54 5.61 25.48 1.95
C LYS A 54 5.13 24.11 1.48
N ALA A 55 4.56 24.04 0.28
CA ALA A 55 4.11 22.79 -0.32
C ALA A 55 5.23 21.73 -0.34
N GLN A 56 6.49 22.15 -0.49
CA GLN A 56 7.65 21.26 -0.44
C GLN A 56 7.82 20.57 0.93
N ASP A 57 7.60 21.29 2.03
CA ASP A 57 7.73 20.75 3.39
C ASP A 57 6.57 19.80 3.72
N LEU A 58 5.37 20.14 3.26
CA LEU A 58 4.19 19.26 3.36
C LEU A 58 4.38 17.98 2.54
N ASN A 59 4.84 18.10 1.30
CA ASN A 59 5.12 16.96 0.43
C ASN A 59 6.27 16.11 0.95
N ALA A 60 7.30 16.71 1.55
CA ALA A 60 8.39 15.99 2.22
C ALA A 60 7.90 15.22 3.45
N ALA A 61 6.97 15.78 4.22
CA ALA A 61 6.30 15.04 5.30
C ALA A 61 5.48 13.88 4.74
N PHE A 62 4.72 14.09 3.65
CA PHE A 62 3.95 13.03 2.99
C PHE A 62 4.80 11.95 2.31
N SER A 63 5.99 12.28 1.81
CA SER A 63 6.91 11.29 1.26
C SER A 63 7.50 10.40 2.36
N HIS A 64 7.70 10.90 3.58
CA HIS A 64 8.02 10.05 4.74
C HIS A 64 6.84 9.17 5.18
N ILE A 65 5.61 9.52 4.76
CA ILE A 65 4.35 8.81 5.01
C ILE A 65 4.06 7.79 3.90
N GLU A 66 4.92 7.65 2.87
CA GLU A 66 4.73 6.67 1.78
C GLU A 66 4.53 5.23 2.31
N TYR A 67 5.16 4.88 3.43
CA TYR A 67 4.95 3.61 4.14
C TYR A 67 3.71 3.57 5.04
N LEU A 68 3.22 4.73 5.48
CA LEU A 68 2.03 4.85 6.33
C LEU A 68 0.77 4.47 5.56
N GLN A 69 0.68 4.77 4.26
CA GLN A 69 -0.42 4.27 3.42
C GLN A 69 -0.44 2.74 3.41
N GLU A 70 0.71 2.08 3.26
CA GLU A 70 0.75 0.62 3.34
C GLU A 70 0.24 0.10 4.69
N VAL A 71 0.65 0.72 5.80
CA VAL A 71 0.24 0.32 7.16
C VAL A 71 -1.25 0.55 7.39
N LEU A 72 -1.77 1.71 6.99
CA LEU A 72 -3.17 2.08 7.19
C LEU A 72 -4.12 1.18 6.39
N PHE A 73 -3.74 0.82 5.17
CA PHE A 73 -4.62 0.10 4.26
C PHE A 73 -4.43 -1.41 4.28
N LYS A 74 -3.25 -1.96 4.65
CA LYS A 74 -3.02 -3.42 4.69
C LYS A 74 -4.05 -4.18 5.51
N GLN A 75 -4.48 -3.63 6.64
CA GLN A 75 -5.49 -4.25 7.52
C GLN A 75 -6.86 -4.46 6.85
N TYR A 76 -7.15 -3.74 5.77
CA TYR A 76 -8.42 -3.87 5.04
C TYR A 76 -8.39 -5.00 4.00
N PHE A 77 -7.23 -5.59 3.72
CA PHE A 77 -7.06 -6.66 2.75
C PHE A 77 -6.66 -7.94 3.46
N ILE A 78 -7.61 -8.88 3.59
CA ILE A 78 -7.47 -10.08 4.43
C ILE A 78 -7.36 -11.32 3.53
N PRO A 79 -6.15 -11.88 3.33
CA PRO A 79 -5.98 -13.15 2.63
C PRO A 79 -6.76 -14.28 3.30
N VAL A 80 -7.40 -15.12 2.50
CA VAL A 80 -7.97 -16.39 2.96
C VAL A 80 -6.82 -17.39 3.06
N GLY A 81 -6.22 -17.46 4.25
CA GLY A 81 -5.02 -18.25 4.53
C GLY A 81 -3.73 -17.54 4.14
N ASP A 82 -2.61 -18.26 4.22
CA ASP A 82 -1.31 -17.72 3.82
C ASP A 82 -1.27 -17.49 2.30
N LEU A 83 -0.71 -16.35 1.88
CA LEU A 83 -0.36 -16.09 0.47
C LEU A 83 0.89 -16.89 0.05
N LYS A 84 0.86 -18.20 0.29
CA LYS A 84 1.96 -19.12 0.03
C LYS A 84 1.42 -20.39 -0.59
N VAL A 85 2.19 -20.96 -1.52
CA VAL A 85 1.93 -22.29 -2.06
C VAL A 85 3.26 -22.99 -2.31
N THR A 86 3.27 -24.31 -2.13
CA THR A 86 4.39 -25.15 -2.50
C THR A 86 4.02 -25.93 -3.75
N TRP A 87 4.87 -25.88 -4.76
CA TRP A 87 4.74 -26.65 -5.98
C TRP A 87 5.95 -27.55 -6.14
N THR A 88 5.69 -28.82 -6.42
CA THR A 88 6.70 -29.75 -6.92
C THR A 88 6.51 -29.86 -8.41
N GLN A 89 7.61 -29.74 -9.17
CA GLN A 89 7.60 -29.83 -10.61
C GLN A 89 7.05 -31.19 -11.04
N GLU A 90 6.07 -31.14 -11.94
CA GLU A 90 5.60 -32.28 -12.72
C GLU A 90 5.85 -31.94 -14.19
N ILE A 91 6.85 -32.58 -14.79
CA ILE A 91 7.29 -32.25 -16.16
C ILE A 91 6.12 -32.41 -17.13
N GLY A 92 5.81 -31.33 -17.86
CA GLY A 92 4.71 -31.29 -18.83
C GLY A 92 3.36 -30.88 -18.25
N THR A 93 3.23 -30.74 -16.93
CA THR A 93 2.02 -30.30 -16.24
C THR A 93 2.27 -28.99 -15.50
N LEU A 94 1.61 -27.90 -15.95
CA LEU A 94 1.75 -26.59 -15.31
C LEU A 94 0.86 -26.48 -14.07
N GLN A 95 1.46 -26.02 -12.97
CA GLN A 95 0.76 -25.78 -11.72
C GLN A 95 0.05 -24.41 -11.70
N SER A 96 -1.00 -24.33 -10.89
CA SER A 96 -1.78 -23.10 -10.71
C SER A 96 -2.40 -23.03 -9.32
N LYS A 97 -2.52 -21.83 -8.77
CA LYS A 97 -3.20 -21.58 -7.48
C LYS A 97 -4.00 -20.29 -7.53
N ILE A 98 -5.24 -20.37 -7.03
CA ILE A 98 -6.07 -19.18 -6.76
C ILE A 98 -5.94 -18.82 -5.28
N PHE A 99 -5.71 -17.54 -5.03
CA PHE A 99 -5.73 -16.91 -3.71
C PHE A 99 -6.89 -15.94 -3.63
N ARG A 100 -7.65 -16.00 -2.53
CA ARG A 100 -8.73 -15.06 -2.24
C ARG A 100 -8.26 -14.03 -1.23
N ILE A 101 -8.65 -12.78 -1.46
CA ILE A 101 -8.39 -11.66 -0.56
C ILE A 101 -9.74 -10.98 -0.31
N ASN A 102 -10.19 -11.03 0.94
CA ASN A 102 -11.42 -10.37 1.38
C ASN A 102 -11.13 -8.90 1.69
N TYR A 103 -12.11 -8.05 1.40
CA TYR A 103 -12.11 -6.64 1.80
C TYR A 103 -12.89 -6.50 3.10
N LEU A 104 -12.29 -5.84 4.09
CA LEU A 104 -12.94 -5.59 5.37
C LEU A 104 -14.09 -4.57 5.20
N ASP A 105 -13.85 -3.53 4.40
CA ASP A 105 -14.86 -2.55 4.02
C ASP A 105 -15.49 -2.97 2.69
N LYS A 106 -16.82 -3.11 2.68
CA LYS A 106 -17.61 -3.55 1.52
C LYS A 106 -18.13 -2.39 0.68
N ASP A 107 -18.03 -1.16 1.19
CA ASP A 107 -18.54 0.04 0.54
C ASP A 107 -17.45 0.75 -0.28
N THR A 108 -16.17 0.49 0.05
CA THR A 108 -15.03 1.00 -0.70
C THR A 108 -14.63 0.04 -1.84
N LYS A 109 -14.62 0.54 -3.07
CA LYS A 109 -14.14 -0.22 -4.24
C LYS A 109 -12.63 -0.04 -4.42
N PHE A 110 -11.91 -1.16 -4.41
CA PHE A 110 -10.50 -1.22 -4.77
C PHE A 110 -10.31 -1.96 -6.10
N TYR A 111 -9.28 -1.55 -6.83
CA TYR A 111 -8.86 -2.16 -8.08
C TYR A 111 -7.57 -2.93 -7.87
N THR A 112 -7.50 -4.15 -8.39
CA THR A 112 -6.38 -5.07 -8.13
C THR A 112 -5.56 -5.32 -9.40
N LYS A 113 -4.26 -5.46 -9.23
CA LYS A 113 -3.31 -5.93 -10.24
C LYS A 113 -2.39 -6.97 -9.61
N VAL A 114 -2.01 -7.99 -10.38
CA VAL A 114 -0.95 -8.92 -9.97
C VAL A 114 0.35 -8.49 -10.64
N SER A 115 1.40 -8.38 -9.84
CA SER A 115 2.74 -7.93 -10.24
C SER A 115 3.75 -9.01 -9.88
N ILE A 116 4.48 -9.48 -10.89
CA ILE A 116 5.42 -10.59 -10.75
C ILE A 116 6.79 -10.11 -11.21
N PRO A 117 7.78 -10.02 -10.30
CA PRO A 117 9.11 -9.48 -10.60
C PRO A 117 10.03 -10.50 -11.30
N ASN A 118 9.49 -11.61 -11.79
CA ASN A 118 10.24 -12.71 -12.39
C ASN A 118 9.49 -13.27 -13.60
N GLN A 119 10.21 -13.94 -14.49
CA GLN A 119 9.65 -14.55 -15.70
C GLN A 119 9.07 -15.96 -15.48
N TYR A 120 9.11 -16.47 -14.24
CA TYR A 120 8.80 -17.87 -13.94
C TYR A 120 7.34 -18.11 -13.56
N LEU A 121 6.64 -17.04 -13.19
CA LEU A 121 5.22 -17.06 -12.84
C LEU A 121 4.44 -16.08 -13.73
N VAL A 122 3.15 -16.36 -13.91
CA VAL A 122 2.17 -15.43 -14.50
C VAL A 122 1.05 -15.22 -13.50
N GLY A 123 0.50 -14.00 -13.46
CA GLY A 123 -0.49 -13.59 -12.48
C GLY A 123 -1.67 -12.91 -13.13
N SER A 124 -2.88 -13.24 -12.70
CA SER A 124 -4.11 -12.63 -13.21
C SER A 124 -5.13 -12.42 -12.11
N VAL A 125 -6.00 -11.42 -12.29
CA VAL A 125 -7.21 -11.25 -11.48
C VAL A 125 -8.32 -12.03 -12.18
N VAL A 126 -8.88 -13.04 -11.51
CA VAL A 126 -9.89 -13.94 -12.11
C VAL A 126 -11.30 -13.46 -11.80
N TYR A 127 -11.51 -12.97 -10.59
CA TYR A 127 -12.82 -12.53 -10.14
C TYR A 127 -12.66 -11.37 -9.16
N PHE A 128 -13.56 -10.38 -9.23
CA PHE A 128 -13.56 -9.25 -8.30
C PHE A 128 -14.98 -8.83 -7.97
N THR A 129 -15.19 -8.47 -6.70
CA THR A 129 -16.45 -7.95 -6.18
C THR A 129 -16.16 -6.78 -5.22
N SER A 130 -17.21 -6.22 -4.61
CA SER A 130 -17.05 -5.26 -3.52
C SER A 130 -16.56 -5.89 -2.21
N SER A 131 -16.57 -7.22 -2.07
CA SER A 131 -16.21 -7.89 -0.81
C SER A 131 -14.94 -8.73 -0.89
N TYR A 132 -14.49 -9.09 -2.09
CA TYR A 132 -13.27 -9.86 -2.28
C TYR A 132 -12.74 -9.81 -3.71
N VAL A 133 -11.49 -10.22 -3.87
CA VAL A 133 -10.84 -10.50 -5.15
C VAL A 133 -10.19 -11.88 -5.13
N ASP A 134 -10.30 -12.58 -6.25
CA ASP A 134 -9.57 -13.83 -6.51
C ASP A 134 -8.47 -13.55 -7.53
N VAL A 135 -7.24 -13.87 -7.14
CA VAL A 135 -6.05 -13.78 -7.98
C VAL A 135 -5.51 -15.17 -8.25
N LYS A 136 -5.15 -15.43 -9.50
CA LYS A 136 -4.55 -16.70 -9.92
C LYS A 136 -3.08 -16.48 -10.23
N ILE A 137 -2.26 -17.37 -9.70
CA ILE A 137 -0.84 -17.49 -9.99
C ILE A 137 -0.64 -18.79 -10.75
N ASP A 138 -0.03 -18.70 -11.92
CA ASP A 138 0.24 -19.78 -12.85
C ASP A 138 1.75 -19.99 -12.98
N GLU A 139 2.16 -21.26 -13.04
CA GLU A 139 3.50 -21.65 -13.45
C GLU A 139 3.70 -21.38 -14.95
N THR A 140 4.89 -20.89 -15.33
CA THR A 140 5.27 -20.77 -16.74
C THR A 140 5.93 -22.03 -17.26
N GLN A 141 5.85 -22.25 -18.58
CA GLN A 141 6.62 -23.28 -19.25
C GLN A 141 8.13 -23.14 -19.01
N SER A 142 8.63 -21.90 -18.91
CA SER A 142 10.05 -21.66 -18.62
C SER A 142 10.48 -22.19 -17.25
N LEU A 143 9.59 -22.15 -16.25
CA LEU A 143 9.86 -22.73 -14.95
C LEU A 143 9.73 -24.26 -15.01
N ASN A 144 8.68 -24.77 -15.64
CA ASN A 144 8.42 -26.20 -15.77
C ASN A 144 9.48 -26.94 -16.60
N ASN A 145 10.21 -26.25 -17.48
CA ASN A 145 11.31 -26.81 -18.26
C ASN A 145 12.66 -26.80 -17.52
N THR A 146 12.72 -26.36 -16.25
CA THR A 146 13.98 -26.38 -15.50
C THR A 146 14.42 -27.81 -15.20
N THR A 147 15.69 -28.14 -15.45
CA THR A 147 16.28 -29.45 -15.19
C THR A 147 17.11 -29.43 -13.90
N GLY A 148 17.60 -30.60 -13.47
CA GLY A 148 18.33 -30.75 -12.23
C GLY A 148 17.44 -30.72 -10.98
N SER A 149 18.07 -30.76 -9.81
CA SER A 149 17.39 -30.67 -8.51
C SER A 149 17.63 -29.30 -7.89
N SER A 150 16.58 -28.51 -7.65
CA SER A 150 16.70 -27.21 -6.99
C SER A 150 15.44 -26.81 -6.23
N SER A 151 15.59 -25.81 -5.35
CA SER A 151 14.48 -25.18 -4.65
C SER A 151 14.56 -23.67 -4.85
N ARG A 152 13.42 -23.04 -5.16
CA ARG A 152 13.32 -21.60 -5.43
C ARG A 152 12.18 -20.99 -4.63
N ILE A 153 12.36 -19.74 -4.22
CA ILE A 153 11.30 -18.91 -3.63
C ILE A 153 10.99 -17.82 -4.65
N LEU A 154 9.80 -17.89 -5.23
CA LEU A 154 9.35 -16.96 -6.27
C LEU A 154 8.32 -16.01 -5.67
N PRO A 155 8.65 -14.73 -5.45
CA PRO A 155 7.70 -13.76 -4.92
C PRO A 155 6.71 -13.32 -6.00
N PHE A 156 5.51 -12.96 -5.55
CA PHE A 156 4.51 -12.23 -6.34
C PHE A 156 3.85 -11.16 -5.45
N TYR A 157 3.29 -10.13 -6.06
CA TYR A 157 2.64 -9.04 -5.37
C TYR A 157 1.21 -8.86 -5.88
N ILE A 158 0.30 -8.65 -4.95
CA ILE A 158 -1.08 -8.27 -5.22
C ILE A 158 -1.18 -6.80 -4.86
N GLU A 159 -1.26 -5.96 -5.88
CA GLU A 159 -1.25 -4.49 -5.77
C GLU A 159 -2.70 -3.97 -5.80
N PHE A 160 -2.99 -3.02 -4.91
CA PHE A 160 -4.31 -2.41 -4.76
C PHE A 160 -4.25 -0.92 -5.11
N TYR A 161 -5.30 -0.46 -5.77
CA TYR A 161 -5.44 0.88 -6.32
C TYR A 161 -6.82 1.46 -6.01
N SER A 162 -6.89 2.78 -5.88
CA SER A 162 -8.16 3.50 -5.66
C SER A 162 -8.88 3.87 -6.97
N ASP A 163 -8.25 3.64 -8.13
CA ASP A 163 -8.76 4.02 -9.45
C ASP A 163 -8.75 2.85 -10.45
N VAL A 164 -9.69 2.87 -11.39
CA VAL A 164 -9.84 1.84 -12.44
C VAL A 164 -8.58 1.74 -13.31
N ALA A 165 -7.94 2.86 -13.60
CA ALA A 165 -6.74 2.93 -14.43
C ALA A 165 -5.48 2.39 -13.71
N ARG A 166 -5.57 2.11 -12.40
CA ARG A 166 -4.49 1.57 -11.57
C ARG A 166 -3.26 2.48 -11.56
N THR A 167 -3.51 3.79 -11.45
CA THR A 167 -2.47 4.82 -11.36
C THR A 167 -2.29 5.34 -9.93
N LYS A 168 -3.32 5.25 -9.10
CA LYS A 168 -3.34 5.68 -7.70
C LYS A 168 -3.12 4.50 -6.78
N TYR A 169 -1.85 4.14 -6.61
CA TYR A 169 -1.40 3.06 -5.74
C TYR A 169 -1.86 3.28 -4.29
N VAL A 170 -2.31 2.21 -3.63
CA VAL A 170 -2.73 2.21 -2.23
C VAL A 170 -1.79 1.39 -1.38
N THR A 171 -1.64 0.10 -1.72
CA THR A 171 -0.78 -0.84 -0.99
C THR A 171 -0.57 -2.12 -1.81
N LYS A 172 0.24 -3.04 -1.29
CA LYS A 172 0.42 -4.38 -1.83
C LYS A 172 0.51 -5.45 -0.74
N LEU A 173 0.07 -6.65 -1.09
CA LEU A 173 0.34 -7.87 -0.33
C LEU A 173 1.39 -8.70 -1.06
N MET A 174 2.36 -9.23 -0.32
CA MET A 174 3.39 -10.11 -0.87
C MET A 174 3.01 -11.56 -0.63
N GLY A 175 3.05 -12.36 -1.70
CA GLY A 175 2.95 -13.81 -1.65
C GLY A 175 4.20 -14.51 -2.16
N ARG A 176 4.28 -15.83 -1.96
CA ARG A 176 5.44 -16.65 -2.34
C ARG A 176 5.02 -18.01 -2.89
N VAL A 177 5.64 -18.41 -4.00
CA VAL A 177 5.62 -19.81 -4.46
C VAL A 177 6.94 -20.44 -4.04
N PHE A 178 6.87 -21.52 -3.25
CA PHE A 178 8.00 -22.40 -2.97
C PHE A 178 8.02 -23.47 -4.05
N TYR A 179 8.95 -23.37 -4.97
CA TYR A 179 9.04 -24.27 -6.11
C TYR A 179 10.19 -25.26 -5.90
N ILE A 180 9.90 -26.54 -6.09
CA ILE A 180 10.86 -27.64 -5.97
C ILE A 180 10.89 -28.37 -7.31
N ASN A 181 12.06 -28.42 -7.96
CA ASN A 181 12.32 -29.37 -9.04
C ASN A 181 13.24 -30.47 -8.54
N THR A 182 12.95 -31.69 -8.94
CA THR A 182 13.76 -32.88 -8.62
C THR A 182 14.10 -33.58 -9.91
N SER A 183 15.39 -33.72 -10.21
CA SER A 183 15.81 -34.58 -11.30
C SER A 183 15.64 -36.05 -10.92
N THR A 184 15.11 -36.83 -11.86
CA THR A 184 15.09 -38.29 -11.78
C THR A 184 16.26 -38.91 -12.55
N ASN A 185 17.12 -38.09 -13.16
CA ASN A 185 18.24 -38.55 -13.96
C ASN A 185 19.51 -38.65 -13.10
N PRO A 186 20.15 -39.83 -12.97
CA PRO A 186 21.35 -40.02 -12.16
C PRO A 186 22.62 -39.31 -12.69
N LEU A 187 22.52 -38.59 -13.80
CA LEU A 187 23.61 -37.84 -14.43
C LEU A 187 23.46 -36.31 -14.32
N ASP A 188 22.38 -35.82 -13.71
CA ASP A 188 22.17 -34.39 -13.40
C ASP A 188 22.81 -33.96 -12.06
#